data_AF-A0A1A9S1X3-F1
#
_entry.id   AF-A0A1A9S1X3-F1
#
_cell.length_a   1.000
_cell.length_b   1.000
_cell.length_c   1.000
_cell.angle_alpha   90.00
_cell.angle_beta   90.00
_cell.angle_gamma   90.00
#
_symmetry.space_group_name_H-M   'P 1'
#
loop_
_entity.id
_entity.type
_entity.pdbx_description
1 polymer ?
#
loop_
_entity_poly.entity_id
_entity_poly.type
_entity_poly.pdbx_seq_one_letter_code
_entity_poly.pdbx_strand_id
1 'polypeptide(L)'
;MRPESASAAAGCAGADADADSGRPPRLIGGERKNNPEAQGTEAEGWETFKTFTHVISSNGKLLEVPLRRGKSDAAFIDQLTFTIHESTLCLIAGHPLVADEEYLIQYSRTLQEIFGFGITKKFDYRGKFFYNECYQLGPEDMQYGKLHYGGQRETVLVELNAQGYIAAKEGWEKRLYDFLADAVRPKITRVDVAHDFFQGEYTPEQALVDLDNGGFSWTNRIPKSECRGSDWRSQDGSGKTFYIGSRESSKLTRVYEKGKQLGDKESPWVRFEVEFRARDIVIPLDVLLKPGKYLSGAYPIPPKAK
;
A
#
# COMPACT_ATOMS: atom_id res chain seq x y z
N MET A 1 38.88 -22.51 57.31
CA MET A 1 39.22 -23.72 56.53
C MET A 1 38.88 -23.47 55.07
N ARG A 2 39.89 -23.30 54.23
CA ARG A 2 39.84 -23.65 52.80
C ARG A 2 40.74 -24.88 52.62
N PRO A 3 40.38 -25.77 51.68
CA PRO A 3 41.29 -26.11 50.57
C PRO A 3 40.59 -25.82 49.21
N GLU A 4 41.27 -25.21 48.23
CA GLU A 4 42.02 -25.83 47.09
C GLU A 4 41.09 -26.59 46.13
N SER A 5 40.66 -26.02 44.98
CA SER A 5 41.34 -25.75 43.70
C SER A 5 41.58 -26.98 42.81
N ALA A 6 40.90 -27.03 41.65
CA ALA A 6 41.43 -27.62 40.42
C ALA A 6 40.73 -27.00 39.18
N SER A 7 41.57 -26.66 38.21
CA SER A 7 41.33 -26.06 36.90
C SER A 7 41.27 -27.17 35.83
N ALA A 8 40.51 -26.98 34.75
CA ALA A 8 41.01 -27.13 33.36
C ALA A 8 39.88 -26.94 32.32
N ALA A 9 40.25 -26.35 31.19
CA ALA A 9 39.43 -26.00 30.03
C ALA A 9 39.51 -27.04 28.89
N ALA A 10 38.47 -27.08 28.05
CA ALA A 10 38.41 -27.45 26.62
C ALA A 10 36.90 -27.58 26.28
N GLY A 11 36.30 -27.08 25.19
CA GLY A 11 36.74 -26.89 23.81
C GLY A 11 35.82 -27.73 22.90
N CYS A 12 35.24 -27.08 21.86
CA CYS A 12 34.48 -27.66 20.72
C CYS A 12 33.00 -28.05 21.00
N ALA A 13 32.04 -27.97 20.08
CA ALA A 13 31.85 -27.33 18.77
C ALA A 13 30.39 -27.63 18.34
N GLY A 14 29.79 -26.74 17.55
CA GLY A 14 28.81 -27.05 16.50
C GLY A 14 27.46 -27.69 16.87
N ALA A 15 26.40 -26.89 16.75
CA ALA A 15 25.15 -27.38 16.16
C ALA A 15 24.37 -26.17 15.61
N ASP A 16 24.65 -25.82 14.36
CA ASP A 16 23.72 -25.10 13.50
C ASP A 16 22.42 -25.92 13.41
N ALA A 17 21.31 -25.32 13.82
CA ALA A 17 19.98 -25.79 13.49
C ALA A 17 19.29 -24.67 12.72
N ASP A 18 19.56 -24.64 11.41
CA ASP A 18 18.72 -23.98 10.42
C ASP A 18 17.33 -24.63 10.49
N ALA A 19 16.41 -23.95 11.19
CA ALA A 19 14.99 -24.19 11.09
C ALA A 19 14.41 -23.03 10.27
N ASP A 20 14.33 -23.27 8.97
CA ASP A 20 13.56 -22.53 7.98
C ASP A 20 12.10 -22.43 8.44
N SER A 21 11.78 -21.38 9.20
CA SER A 21 10.41 -21.00 9.51
C SER A 21 10.01 -19.92 8.52
N GLY A 22 9.10 -20.24 7.59
CA GLY A 22 8.54 -19.36 6.57
C GLY A 22 7.95 -18.04 7.10
N ARG A 23 8.84 -17.13 7.50
CA ARG A 23 8.52 -15.79 8.00
C ARG A 23 8.55 -14.84 6.82
N PRO A 24 7.52 -14.00 6.63
CA PRO A 24 7.58 -12.96 5.61
C PRO A 24 8.72 -11.97 5.90
N PRO A 25 9.27 -11.29 4.87
CA PRO A 25 10.41 -10.40 5.02
C PRO A 25 10.12 -9.29 6.03
N ARG A 26 11.09 -9.04 6.92
CA ARG A 26 10.98 -8.00 7.94
C ARG A 26 11.33 -6.64 7.34
N LEU A 27 10.39 -5.69 7.35
CA LEU A 27 10.66 -4.29 7.05
C LEU A 27 11.22 -3.59 8.31
N ILE A 28 12.48 -3.86 8.66
CA ILE A 28 13.20 -3.11 9.69
C ILE A 28 14.32 -2.33 9.01
N GLY A 29 14.31 -1.02 9.15
CA GLY A 29 15.38 -0.15 8.64
C GLY A 29 16.69 -0.41 9.38
N GLY A 30 17.77 -0.56 8.61
CA GLY A 30 19.14 -0.56 9.12
C GLY A 30 20.01 -1.71 8.59
N GLU A 31 20.47 -1.60 7.34
CA GLU A 31 21.87 -1.77 6.89
C GLU A 31 21.90 -1.98 5.37
N ARG A 32 22.63 -1.12 4.65
CA ARG A 32 22.98 -1.33 3.24
C ARG A 32 24.07 -2.40 3.18
N LYS A 33 23.78 -3.58 2.65
CA LYS A 33 24.79 -4.47 2.07
C LYS A 33 24.30 -5.04 0.74
N ASN A 34 25.27 -5.16 -0.17
CA ASN A 34 25.11 -5.40 -1.60
C ASN A 34 24.25 -6.62 -1.92
N ASN A 35 23.47 -6.47 -2.98
CA ASN A 35 22.60 -7.47 -3.59
C ASN A 35 23.44 -8.64 -4.16
N PRO A 36 23.33 -9.88 -3.65
CA PRO A 36 23.71 -11.06 -4.41
C PRO A 36 22.47 -11.56 -5.17
N GLU A 37 22.72 -11.95 -6.41
CA GLU A 37 21.77 -12.49 -7.39
C GLU A 37 20.77 -13.49 -6.75
N ALA A 38 19.48 -13.17 -6.87
CA ALA A 38 18.42 -14.09 -6.50
C ALA A 38 18.28 -15.17 -7.59
N GLN A 39 18.91 -16.33 -7.35
CA GLN A 39 18.54 -17.56 -8.03
C GLN A 39 17.14 -17.97 -7.56
N GLY A 40 16.21 -18.00 -8.51
CA GLY A 40 14.81 -18.29 -8.26
C GLY A 40 14.58 -19.77 -7.92
N THR A 41 13.79 -19.99 -6.87
CA THR A 41 13.04 -21.21 -6.66
C THR A 41 11.55 -20.88 -6.64
N GLU A 42 10.89 -21.32 -7.72
CA GLU A 42 9.48 -21.72 -7.88
C GLU A 42 8.33 -20.81 -7.37
N ALA A 43 7.35 -20.62 -8.27
CA ALA A 43 6.26 -19.68 -8.17
C ALA A 43 5.22 -20.02 -7.08
N GLU A 44 5.33 -19.38 -5.92
CA GLU A 44 4.15 -19.03 -5.12
C GLU A 44 3.38 -17.91 -5.88
N GLY A 45 2.28 -18.30 -6.52
CA GLY A 45 1.53 -17.54 -7.50
C GLY A 45 1.18 -16.10 -7.10
N TRP A 46 1.26 -15.19 -8.06
CA TRP A 46 0.81 -13.81 -7.93
C TRP A 46 -0.71 -13.74 -7.72
N GLU A 47 -1.18 -12.79 -6.93
CA GLU A 47 -2.61 -12.58 -6.77
C GLU A 47 -3.21 -12.09 -8.09
N THR A 48 -4.42 -12.56 -8.39
CA THR A 48 -5.22 -12.03 -9.49
C THR A 48 -6.38 -11.24 -8.91
N PHE A 49 -6.74 -10.15 -9.56
CA PHE A 49 -7.79 -9.26 -9.05
C PHE A 49 -9.08 -9.51 -9.82
N LYS A 50 -10.22 -9.36 -9.14
CA LYS A 50 -11.55 -9.38 -9.77
C LYS A 50 -12.36 -8.17 -9.34
N THR A 51 -13.18 -7.68 -10.26
CA THR A 51 -14.19 -6.66 -9.97
C THR A 51 -15.49 -7.32 -9.51
N PHE A 52 -16.21 -6.63 -8.64
CA PHE A 52 -17.57 -6.99 -8.22
C PHE A 52 -18.31 -5.74 -7.76
N THR A 53 -19.62 -5.82 -7.66
CA THR A 53 -20.46 -4.71 -7.19
C THR A 53 -20.97 -5.01 -5.79
N HIS A 54 -20.92 -4.02 -4.91
CA HIS A 54 -21.62 -4.02 -3.63
C HIS A 54 -22.70 -2.94 -3.63
N VAL A 55 -23.88 -3.26 -3.08
CA VAL A 55 -25.03 -2.35 -3.09
C VAL A 55 -25.22 -1.77 -1.70
N ILE A 56 -25.33 -0.45 -1.61
CA ILE A 56 -25.63 0.28 -0.37
C ILE A 56 -26.89 1.13 -0.52
N SER A 57 -27.52 1.49 0.59
CA SER A 57 -28.67 2.40 0.63
C SER A 57 -28.24 3.79 1.11
N SER A 58 -28.07 4.74 0.20
CA SER A 58 -27.66 6.11 0.53
C SER A 58 -28.80 7.08 0.24
N ASN A 59 -29.30 7.77 1.27
CA ASN A 59 -30.41 8.73 1.18
C ASN A 59 -31.67 8.18 0.47
N GLY A 60 -32.05 6.92 0.77
CA GLY A 60 -33.22 6.27 0.19
C GLY A 60 -33.04 5.81 -1.26
N LYS A 61 -31.82 5.86 -1.79
CA LYS A 61 -31.45 5.34 -3.12
C LYS A 61 -30.49 4.17 -2.98
N LEU A 62 -30.68 3.15 -3.80
CA LEU A 62 -29.69 2.09 -3.96
C LEU A 62 -28.53 2.61 -4.82
N LEU A 63 -27.31 2.49 -4.30
CA LEU A 63 -26.09 2.85 -4.98
C LEU A 63 -25.26 1.58 -5.22
N GLU A 64 -24.92 1.33 -6.48
CA GLU A 64 -23.98 0.29 -6.87
C GLU A 64 -22.55 0.82 -6.76
N VAL A 65 -21.74 0.20 -5.90
CA VAL A 65 -20.35 0.55 -5.67
C VAL A 65 -19.46 -0.50 -6.33
N PRO A 66 -18.75 -0.16 -7.42
CA PRO A 66 -17.79 -1.07 -8.03
C PRO A 66 -16.56 -1.20 -7.14
N LEU A 67 -16.18 -2.45 -6.86
CA LEU A 67 -15.09 -2.81 -5.96
C LEU A 67 -14.15 -3.81 -6.62
N ARG A 68 -12.93 -3.88 -6.08
CA ARG A 68 -11.89 -4.82 -6.49
C ARG A 68 -11.42 -5.61 -5.28
N ARG A 69 -11.06 -6.86 -5.49
CA ARG A 69 -10.42 -7.71 -4.47
C ARG A 69 -9.52 -8.76 -5.10
N GLY A 70 -8.49 -9.17 -4.37
CA GLY A 70 -7.73 -10.38 -4.67
C GLY A 70 -8.64 -11.60 -4.74
N LYS A 71 -8.33 -12.55 -5.62
CA LYS A 71 -9.10 -13.78 -5.75
C LYS A 71 -8.81 -14.75 -4.60
N SER A 72 -7.59 -14.78 -4.09
CA SER A 72 -7.17 -15.71 -3.02
C SER A 72 -7.31 -15.11 -1.62
N ASP A 73 -6.92 -13.85 -1.42
CA ASP A 73 -6.86 -13.23 -0.08
C ASP A 73 -7.89 -12.11 0.16
N ALA A 74 -8.63 -11.74 -0.90
CA ALA A 74 -9.57 -10.62 -0.94
C ALA A 74 -8.99 -9.23 -0.58
N ALA A 75 -7.69 -9.11 -0.37
CA ALA A 75 -7.02 -7.84 -0.17
C ALA A 75 -6.83 -7.11 -1.51
N PHE A 76 -6.71 -5.80 -1.48
CA PHE A 76 -6.52 -4.97 -2.68
C PHE A 76 -5.76 -3.70 -2.36
N ILE A 77 -5.35 -2.99 -3.42
CA ILE A 77 -4.69 -1.68 -3.33
C ILE A 77 -5.78 -0.62 -3.38
N ASP A 78 -5.89 0.19 -2.33
CA ASP A 78 -6.85 1.30 -2.21
C ASP A 78 -6.22 2.66 -2.57
N GLN A 79 -4.89 2.76 -2.42
CA GLN A 79 -4.12 3.91 -2.86
C GLN A 79 -2.70 3.51 -3.26
N LEU A 80 -2.13 4.20 -4.24
CA LEU A 80 -0.80 4.01 -4.76
C LEU A 80 -0.24 5.33 -5.29
N THR A 81 0.98 5.65 -4.90
CA THR A 81 1.80 6.68 -5.54
C THR A 81 3.19 6.13 -5.81
N PHE A 82 3.73 6.42 -6.98
CA PHE A 82 5.06 5.94 -7.37
C PHE A 82 5.82 6.98 -8.18
N THR A 83 7.14 6.87 -8.15
CA THR A 83 8.05 7.68 -8.94
C THR A 83 9.01 6.82 -9.75
N ILE A 84 9.40 7.31 -10.92
CA ILE A 84 10.53 6.79 -11.69
C ILE A 84 11.38 7.96 -12.18
N HIS A 85 12.60 7.69 -12.61
CA HIS A 85 13.44 8.66 -13.31
C HIS A 85 13.00 8.81 -14.78
N GLU A 86 13.08 10.02 -15.33
CA GLU A 86 12.68 10.31 -16.72
C GLU A 86 13.48 9.52 -17.76
N SER A 87 14.74 9.17 -17.46
CA SER A 87 15.56 8.32 -18.34
C SER A 87 14.95 6.94 -18.59
N THR A 88 14.03 6.47 -17.72
CA THR A 88 13.23 5.27 -17.98
C THR A 88 12.50 5.37 -19.32
N LEU A 89 11.99 6.56 -19.65
CA LEU A 89 11.29 6.76 -20.91
C LEU A 89 12.20 6.74 -22.12
N CYS A 90 13.43 7.23 -22.00
CA CYS A 90 14.41 7.15 -23.09
C CYS A 90 14.73 5.68 -23.43
N LEU A 91 14.82 4.82 -22.40
CA LEU A 91 15.02 3.38 -22.59
C LEU A 91 13.83 2.75 -23.33
N ILE A 92 12.60 3.12 -22.95
CA ILE A 92 11.38 2.60 -23.58
C ILE A 92 11.21 3.11 -25.02
N ALA A 93 11.53 4.38 -25.26
CA ALA A 93 11.47 4.97 -26.60
C ALA A 93 12.56 4.41 -27.53
N GLY A 94 13.64 3.86 -26.98
CA GLY A 94 14.79 3.37 -27.75
C GLY A 94 15.67 4.48 -28.33
N HIS A 95 15.42 5.73 -27.97
CA HIS A 95 16.19 6.90 -28.37
C HIS A 95 16.12 7.99 -27.29
N PRO A 96 17.06 8.96 -27.28
CA PRO A 96 16.99 10.10 -26.38
C PRO A 96 15.71 10.93 -26.62
N LEU A 97 15.09 11.38 -25.53
CA LEU A 97 14.05 12.40 -25.53
C LEU A 97 14.68 13.72 -25.08
N VAL A 98 14.33 14.82 -25.75
CA VAL A 98 15.00 16.12 -25.56
C VAL A 98 14.03 17.16 -25.00
N ALA A 99 12.83 17.26 -25.57
CA ALA A 99 11.85 18.24 -25.12
C ALA A 99 10.91 17.65 -24.06
N ASP A 100 10.48 18.48 -23.10
CA ASP A 100 9.52 18.08 -22.05
C ASP A 100 8.24 17.46 -22.65
N GLU A 101 7.78 17.98 -23.79
CA GLU A 101 6.61 17.46 -24.50
C GLU A 101 6.81 16.01 -24.97
N GLU A 102 8.02 15.64 -25.40
CA GLU A 102 8.34 14.27 -25.82
C GLU A 102 8.28 13.30 -24.63
N TYR A 103 8.82 13.72 -23.47
CA TYR A 103 8.70 12.95 -22.23
C TYR A 103 7.24 12.77 -21.81
N LEU A 104 6.43 13.83 -21.86
CA LEU A 104 5.03 13.77 -21.48
C LEU A 104 4.20 12.88 -22.42
N ILE A 105 4.45 12.96 -23.74
CA ILE A 105 3.83 12.08 -24.73
C ILE A 105 4.19 10.62 -24.44
N GLN A 106 5.47 10.33 -24.20
CA GLN A 106 5.92 8.97 -23.93
C GLN A 106 5.37 8.45 -22.59
N TYR A 107 5.34 9.27 -21.54
CA TYR A 107 4.68 8.93 -20.27
C TYR A 107 3.21 8.60 -20.47
N SER A 108 2.50 9.44 -21.22
CA SER A 108 1.07 9.25 -21.49
C SER A 108 0.80 7.92 -22.17
N ARG A 109 1.62 7.54 -23.17
CA ARG A 109 1.56 6.24 -23.85
C ARG A 109 1.79 5.07 -22.89
N THR A 110 2.83 5.14 -22.08
CA THR A 110 3.13 4.11 -21.07
C THR A 110 1.99 3.93 -20.06
N LEU A 111 1.39 5.02 -19.57
CA LEU A 111 0.24 4.94 -18.66
C LEU A 111 -1.01 4.38 -19.36
N GLN A 112 -1.22 4.71 -20.63
CA GLN A 112 -2.31 4.14 -21.46
C GLN A 112 -2.18 2.63 -21.62
N GLU A 113 -0.96 2.10 -21.71
CA GLU A 113 -0.69 0.66 -21.77
C GLU A 113 -0.95 -0.01 -20.41
N ILE A 114 -0.45 0.57 -19.32
CA ILE A 114 -0.59 0.01 -17.97
C ILE A 114 -2.03 0.09 -17.46
N PHE A 115 -2.58 1.31 -17.39
CA PHE A 115 -3.86 1.59 -16.75
C PHE A 115 -5.02 1.68 -17.74
N GLY A 116 -4.76 1.96 -19.02
CA GLY A 116 -5.83 2.22 -20.00
C GLY A 116 -6.24 3.68 -20.12
N PHE A 117 -5.50 4.58 -19.47
CA PHE A 117 -5.66 6.02 -19.60
C PHE A 117 -4.31 6.72 -19.44
N GLY A 118 -4.12 7.83 -20.15
CA GLY A 118 -2.94 8.67 -20.09
C GLY A 118 -3.24 10.09 -19.62
N ILE A 119 -2.35 11.01 -19.98
CA ILE A 119 -2.47 12.44 -19.73
C ILE A 119 -3.50 13.05 -20.69
N THR A 120 -4.38 13.90 -20.17
CA THR A 120 -5.38 14.62 -20.98
C THR A 120 -5.28 16.13 -20.88
N LYS A 121 -4.90 16.66 -19.71
CA LYS A 121 -4.91 18.11 -19.47
C LYS A 121 -3.79 18.53 -18.53
N LYS A 122 -3.13 19.65 -18.83
CA LYS A 122 -2.25 20.34 -17.89
C LYS A 122 -3.10 21.18 -16.93
N PHE A 123 -2.78 21.16 -15.65
CA PHE A 123 -3.42 22.04 -14.67
C PHE A 123 -2.73 23.41 -14.64
N ASP A 124 -3.49 24.46 -14.33
CA ASP A 124 -3.00 25.84 -14.20
C ASP A 124 -2.28 26.11 -12.86
N TYR A 125 -1.94 25.06 -12.10
CA TYR A 125 -1.24 25.14 -10.83
C TYR A 125 -0.02 24.21 -10.81
N ARG A 126 0.96 24.55 -9.97
CA ARG A 126 2.21 23.79 -9.82
C ARG A 126 2.00 22.39 -9.27
N GLY A 127 2.92 21.49 -9.59
CA GLY A 127 2.98 20.17 -8.97
C GLY A 127 3.08 20.22 -7.45
N LYS A 128 2.61 19.15 -6.79
CA LYS A 128 2.86 18.93 -5.36
C LYS A 128 4.31 18.53 -5.14
N PHE A 129 4.76 18.45 -3.88
CA PHE A 129 6.07 17.88 -3.52
C PHE A 129 7.25 18.48 -4.31
N PHE A 130 7.20 19.79 -4.57
CA PHE A 130 8.22 20.54 -5.32
C PHE A 130 8.40 20.11 -6.77
N TYR A 131 7.42 19.43 -7.37
CA TYR A 131 7.33 19.30 -8.81
C TYR A 131 6.85 20.60 -9.44
N ASN A 132 7.35 20.91 -10.62
CA ASN A 132 7.04 22.18 -11.30
C ASN A 132 5.63 22.16 -11.88
N GLU A 133 5.21 21.02 -12.43
CA GLU A 133 4.01 20.91 -13.26
C GLU A 133 3.09 19.78 -12.78
N CYS A 134 1.81 19.89 -13.13
CA CYS A 134 0.80 18.91 -12.77
C CYS A 134 -0.14 18.66 -13.96
N TYR A 135 -0.43 17.39 -14.20
CA TYR A 135 -1.25 16.92 -15.30
C TYR A 135 -2.36 16.02 -14.79
N GLN A 136 -3.53 16.10 -15.43
CA GLN A 136 -4.66 15.21 -15.21
C GLN A 136 -4.45 13.90 -15.96
N LEU A 137 -4.71 12.80 -15.27
CA LEU A 137 -4.87 11.47 -15.87
C LEU A 137 -6.35 11.14 -15.98
N GLY A 138 -6.74 10.47 -17.06
CA GLY A 138 -8.15 10.16 -17.36
C GLY A 138 -8.87 11.26 -18.12
N PRO A 139 -10.14 11.07 -18.52
CA PRO A 139 -10.89 12.01 -19.36
C PRO A 139 -11.03 13.39 -18.70
N GLU A 140 -11.30 14.43 -19.49
CA GLU A 140 -11.31 15.82 -18.99
C GLU A 140 -12.37 16.08 -17.91
N ASP A 141 -13.53 15.42 -18.01
CA ASP A 141 -14.67 15.55 -17.12
C ASP A 141 -14.56 14.70 -15.83
N MET A 142 -13.62 13.73 -15.80
CA MET A 142 -13.41 12.86 -14.65
C MET A 142 -11.92 12.61 -14.41
N GLN A 143 -11.39 13.23 -13.36
CA GLN A 143 -9.99 13.04 -12.96
C GLN A 143 -9.79 11.64 -12.36
N TYR A 144 -8.97 10.80 -12.99
CA TYR A 144 -8.57 9.48 -12.48
C TYR A 144 -7.28 9.51 -11.67
N GLY A 145 -6.47 10.55 -11.88
CA GLY A 145 -5.21 10.69 -11.18
C GLY A 145 -4.47 11.95 -11.60
N LYS A 146 -3.24 12.06 -11.12
CA LYS A 146 -2.33 13.15 -11.43
C LYS A 146 -0.96 12.63 -11.76
N LEU A 147 -0.32 13.30 -12.70
CA LEU A 147 1.10 13.17 -12.98
C LEU A 147 1.78 14.49 -12.64
N HIS A 148 2.85 14.42 -11.86
CA HIS A 148 3.67 15.57 -11.48
C HIS A 148 5.02 15.47 -12.16
N TYR A 149 5.39 16.52 -12.90
CA TYR A 149 6.54 16.54 -13.80
C TYR A 149 7.45 17.74 -13.53
N GLY A 150 8.75 17.56 -13.81
CA GLY A 150 9.77 18.60 -13.71
C GLY A 150 10.24 18.87 -12.28
N GLY A 151 11.52 19.17 -12.13
CA GLY A 151 12.15 19.32 -10.82
C GLY A 151 12.47 17.96 -10.18
N GLN A 152 12.56 17.91 -8.84
CA GLN A 152 12.74 16.68 -8.04
C GLN A 152 13.71 15.63 -8.61
N ARG A 153 14.93 16.05 -8.97
CA ARG A 153 16.01 15.17 -9.47
C ARG A 153 15.55 14.27 -10.62
N GLU A 154 14.89 14.90 -11.60
CA GLU A 154 14.50 14.27 -12.89
C GLU A 154 13.59 13.06 -12.69
N THR A 155 12.78 13.10 -11.63
CA THR A 155 11.75 12.08 -11.41
C THR A 155 10.41 12.57 -11.92
N VAL A 156 9.48 11.63 -12.08
CA VAL A 156 8.06 11.91 -12.33
C VAL A 156 7.25 11.14 -11.31
N LEU A 157 6.26 11.79 -10.71
CA LEU A 157 5.39 11.20 -9.69
C LEU A 157 3.99 10.98 -10.26
N VAL A 158 3.47 9.76 -10.08
CA VAL A 158 2.09 9.40 -10.44
C VAL A 158 1.30 9.11 -9.18
N GLU A 159 0.09 9.65 -9.10
CA GLU A 159 -0.90 9.42 -8.06
C GLU A 159 -2.25 9.10 -8.71
N LEU A 160 -2.84 7.94 -8.39
CA LEU A 160 -4.22 7.63 -8.78
C LEU A 160 -5.19 7.89 -7.62
N ASN A 161 -6.40 8.35 -7.95
CA ASN A 161 -7.48 8.47 -6.98
C ASN A 161 -8.45 7.26 -7.09
N ALA A 162 -9.47 7.24 -6.23
CA ALA A 162 -10.46 6.16 -6.21
C ALA A 162 -11.08 5.86 -7.59
N GLN A 163 -11.41 6.89 -8.37
CA GLN A 163 -11.96 6.72 -9.71
C GLN A 163 -10.95 6.10 -10.69
N GLY A 164 -9.66 6.45 -10.56
CA GLY A 164 -8.62 5.85 -11.38
C GLY A 164 -8.44 4.35 -11.16
N TYR A 165 -8.53 3.84 -9.92
CA TYR A 165 -8.43 2.39 -9.67
C TYR A 165 -9.62 1.61 -10.21
N ILE A 166 -10.81 2.22 -10.21
CA ILE A 166 -12.02 1.65 -10.78
C ILE A 166 -11.92 1.63 -12.31
N ALA A 167 -11.46 2.73 -12.93
CA ALA A 167 -11.33 2.85 -14.37
C ALA A 167 -10.14 2.06 -14.95
N ALA A 168 -9.13 1.73 -14.14
CA ALA A 168 -7.94 1.04 -14.59
C ALA A 168 -8.24 -0.37 -15.09
N LYS A 169 -7.72 -0.70 -16.28
CA LYS A 169 -7.79 -2.02 -16.91
C LYS A 169 -7.46 -3.14 -15.92
N GLU A 170 -8.17 -4.26 -16.02
CA GLU A 170 -7.87 -5.46 -15.23
C GLU A 170 -6.40 -5.89 -15.41
N GLY A 171 -5.74 -6.29 -14.32
CA GLY A 171 -4.33 -6.68 -14.31
C GLY A 171 -3.32 -5.52 -14.44
N TRP A 172 -3.74 -4.28 -14.17
CA TRP A 172 -2.81 -3.14 -14.16
C TRP A 172 -1.72 -3.32 -13.10
N GLU A 173 -2.02 -4.03 -12.02
CA GLU A 173 -1.09 -4.29 -10.92
C GLU A 173 0.16 -5.02 -11.43
N LYS A 174 -0.06 -6.04 -12.25
CA LYS A 174 1.01 -6.81 -12.90
C LYS A 174 1.76 -5.99 -13.94
N ARG A 175 1.04 -5.28 -14.81
CA ARG A 175 1.68 -4.41 -15.83
C ARG A 175 2.54 -3.31 -15.19
N LEU A 176 2.05 -2.73 -14.10
CA LEU A 176 2.80 -1.73 -13.35
C LEU A 176 4.02 -2.34 -12.65
N TYR A 177 3.87 -3.53 -12.06
CA TYR A 177 5.01 -4.24 -11.47
C TYR A 177 6.11 -4.47 -12.51
N ASP A 178 5.77 -5.02 -13.67
CA ASP A 178 6.73 -5.30 -14.75
C ASP A 178 7.43 -4.02 -15.20
N PHE A 179 6.65 -2.97 -15.44
CA PHE A 179 7.17 -1.65 -15.79
C PHE A 179 8.14 -1.09 -14.73
N LEU A 180 7.76 -1.15 -13.46
CA LEU A 180 8.60 -0.61 -12.38
C LEU A 180 9.83 -1.46 -12.12
N ALA A 181 9.79 -2.77 -12.37
CA ALA A 181 10.94 -3.66 -12.20
C ALA A 181 12.09 -3.29 -13.16
N ASP A 182 11.75 -2.86 -14.37
CA ASP A 182 12.73 -2.46 -15.41
C ASP A 182 13.01 -0.95 -15.43
N ALA A 183 12.33 -0.17 -14.58
CA ALA A 183 12.48 1.29 -14.56
C ALA A 183 13.79 1.74 -13.90
N VAL A 184 14.20 2.97 -14.20
CA VAL A 184 15.34 3.62 -13.55
C VAL A 184 14.87 4.33 -12.28
N ARG A 185 15.49 3.98 -11.15
CA ARG A 185 15.16 4.52 -9.81
C ARG A 185 13.65 4.43 -9.46
N PRO A 186 13.01 3.27 -9.64
CA PRO A 186 11.61 3.09 -9.28
C PRO A 186 11.43 3.21 -7.77
N LYS A 187 10.35 3.85 -7.35
CA LYS A 187 9.99 3.92 -5.94
C LYS A 187 8.48 4.01 -5.79
N ILE A 188 7.89 3.05 -5.09
CA ILE A 188 6.56 3.24 -4.51
C ILE A 188 6.73 4.19 -3.33
N THR A 189 6.11 5.37 -3.41
CA THR A 189 6.22 6.42 -2.38
C THR A 189 5.12 6.28 -1.33
N ARG A 190 3.96 5.72 -1.71
CA ARG A 190 2.88 5.31 -0.83
C ARG A 190 2.11 4.16 -1.44
N VAL A 191 1.67 3.22 -0.61
CA VAL A 191 0.65 2.24 -0.97
C VAL A 191 -0.25 2.00 0.22
N ASP A 192 -1.55 1.96 -0.02
CA ASP A 192 -2.54 1.62 0.98
C ASP A 192 -3.18 0.31 0.54
N VAL A 193 -3.01 -0.74 1.35
CA VAL A 193 -3.61 -2.05 1.12
C VAL A 193 -4.81 -2.21 2.04
N ALA A 194 -5.89 -2.79 1.55
CA ALA A 194 -7.15 -2.85 2.28
C ALA A 194 -7.85 -4.21 2.16
N HIS A 195 -8.75 -4.44 3.10
CA HIS A 195 -9.75 -5.51 3.09
C HIS A 195 -11.08 -4.97 3.61
N ASP A 196 -12.17 -5.43 3.01
CA ASP A 196 -13.53 -5.01 3.32
C ASP A 196 -14.29 -6.10 4.07
N PHE A 197 -14.85 -5.75 5.22
CA PHE A 197 -15.76 -6.53 6.04
C PHE A 197 -17.18 -6.04 5.79
N PHE A 198 -17.91 -6.72 4.91
CA PHE A 198 -19.21 -6.25 4.44
C PHE A 198 -20.37 -6.56 5.38
N GLN A 199 -20.19 -7.47 6.34
CA GLN A 199 -21.23 -7.94 7.25
C GLN A 199 -20.93 -7.59 8.71
N GLY A 200 -20.03 -6.64 8.95
CA GLY A 200 -19.65 -6.21 10.30
C GLY A 200 -18.81 -7.25 11.04
N GLU A 201 -18.09 -8.11 10.32
CA GLU A 201 -17.22 -9.15 10.89
C GLU A 201 -16.08 -8.56 11.74
N TYR A 202 -15.76 -7.29 11.49
CA TYR A 202 -14.78 -6.51 12.24
C TYR A 202 -15.21 -5.04 12.29
N THR A 203 -14.94 -4.36 13.40
CA THR A 203 -15.43 -2.99 13.65
C THR A 203 -14.32 -2.07 14.17
N PRO A 204 -14.48 -0.74 14.05
CA PRO A 204 -13.57 0.21 14.69
C PRO A 204 -13.44 -0.01 16.21
N GLU A 205 -14.53 -0.37 16.88
CA GLU A 205 -14.56 -0.71 18.30
C GLU A 205 -13.79 -1.99 18.60
N GLN A 206 -13.94 -3.04 17.77
CA GLN A 206 -13.16 -4.25 17.93
C GLN A 206 -11.67 -3.98 17.75
N ALA A 207 -11.28 -3.11 16.81
CA ALA A 207 -9.90 -2.72 16.62
C ALA A 207 -9.31 -1.96 17.83
N LEU A 208 -10.13 -1.17 18.52
CA LEU A 208 -9.75 -0.52 19.77
C LEU A 208 -9.51 -1.57 20.87
N VAL A 209 -10.45 -2.50 21.06
CA VAL A 209 -10.32 -3.60 22.03
C VAL A 209 -9.08 -4.44 21.76
N ASP A 210 -8.83 -4.77 20.49
CA ASP A 210 -7.67 -5.54 20.07
C ASP A 210 -6.36 -4.80 20.37
N LEU A 211 -6.30 -3.47 20.17
CA LEU A 211 -5.16 -2.65 20.57
C LEU A 211 -4.94 -2.66 22.09
N ASP A 212 -6.01 -2.48 22.87
CA ASP A 212 -5.96 -2.49 24.34
C ASP A 212 -5.50 -3.85 24.89
N ASN A 213 -5.82 -4.94 24.18
CA ASN A 213 -5.34 -6.29 24.49
C ASN A 213 -3.91 -6.58 23.99
N GLY A 214 -3.18 -5.56 23.52
CA GLY A 214 -1.79 -5.70 23.05
C GLY A 214 -1.66 -6.10 21.58
N GLY A 215 -2.77 -6.19 20.85
CA GLY A 215 -2.77 -6.26 19.39
C GLY A 215 -2.09 -5.03 18.77
N PHE A 216 -1.77 -5.13 17.48
CA PHE A 216 -1.10 -4.07 16.69
C PHE A 216 0.29 -3.61 17.19
N SER A 217 0.79 -4.21 18.27
CA SER A 217 2.05 -3.84 18.90
C SER A 217 3.18 -4.72 18.37
N TRP A 218 4.18 -4.11 17.71
CA TRP A 218 5.36 -4.81 17.19
C TRP A 218 6.47 -4.99 18.23
N THR A 219 6.42 -4.18 19.28
CA THR A 219 7.38 -4.15 20.37
C THR A 219 6.60 -4.03 21.67
N ASN A 220 7.27 -3.91 22.81
CA ASN A 220 6.64 -3.61 24.10
C ASN A 220 6.04 -2.17 24.18
N ARG A 221 5.88 -1.49 23.04
CA ARG A 221 5.26 -0.16 22.93
C ARG A 221 3.96 -0.26 22.14
N ILE A 222 2.89 0.15 22.81
CA ILE A 222 1.57 0.32 22.19
C ILE A 222 1.66 1.51 21.21
N PRO A 223 1.24 1.34 19.93
CA PRO A 223 1.23 2.43 18.98
C PRO A 223 0.25 3.53 19.40
N LYS A 224 0.49 4.78 18.98
CA LYS A 224 -0.49 5.87 19.13
C LYS A 224 -1.79 5.48 18.43
N SER A 225 -2.94 5.93 18.94
CA SER A 225 -4.23 5.69 18.32
C SER A 225 -5.16 6.91 18.45
N GLU A 226 -6.18 6.97 17.59
CA GLU A 226 -7.16 8.07 17.58
C GLU A 226 -8.55 7.54 17.20
N CYS A 227 -9.56 7.87 18.01
CA CYS A 227 -10.97 7.68 17.67
C CYS A 227 -11.50 8.95 16.97
N ARG A 228 -11.86 8.84 15.70
CA ARG A 228 -12.35 9.96 14.89
C ARG A 228 -13.79 9.73 14.41
N GLY A 229 -14.62 10.76 14.54
CA GLY A 229 -16.06 10.76 14.20
C GLY A 229 -16.92 11.13 15.41
N SER A 230 -18.01 11.87 15.23
CA SER A 230 -18.93 12.17 16.34
C SER A 230 -19.63 10.91 16.82
N ASP A 231 -19.85 9.93 15.93
CA ASP A 231 -20.53 8.66 16.17
C ASP A 231 -19.91 7.83 17.33
N TRP A 232 -18.63 8.05 17.65
CA TRP A 232 -17.99 7.46 18.85
C TRP A 232 -18.64 7.87 20.17
N ARG A 233 -19.36 9.00 20.20
CA ARG A 233 -20.04 9.53 21.39
C ARG A 233 -21.55 9.65 21.20
N SER A 234 -21.97 10.17 20.05
CA SER A 234 -23.38 10.52 19.80
C SER A 234 -24.22 9.39 19.22
N GLN A 235 -23.59 8.35 18.65
CA GLN A 235 -24.30 7.27 17.94
C GLN A 235 -25.27 7.84 16.87
N ASP A 236 -24.84 8.88 16.15
CA ASP A 236 -25.63 9.66 15.18
C ASP A 236 -25.62 9.08 13.76
N GLY A 237 -24.90 7.98 13.54
CA GLY A 237 -24.75 7.32 12.24
C GLY A 237 -23.82 8.07 11.28
N SER A 238 -23.04 9.06 11.73
CA SER A 238 -22.03 9.74 10.91
C SER A 238 -20.81 8.88 10.58
N GLY A 239 -20.64 7.78 11.30
CA GLY A 239 -19.57 6.82 11.12
C GLY A 239 -18.36 7.04 12.01
N LYS A 240 -17.69 5.93 12.31
CA LYS A 240 -16.49 5.84 13.13
C LYS A 240 -15.28 5.50 12.28
N THR A 241 -14.16 6.07 12.65
CA THR A 241 -12.82 5.67 12.20
C THR A 241 -11.91 5.52 13.40
N PHE A 242 -11.22 4.40 13.48
CA PHE A 242 -10.13 4.17 14.42
C PHE A 242 -8.79 4.21 13.68
N TYR A 243 -7.89 5.08 14.11
CA TYR A 243 -6.52 5.17 13.60
C TYR A 243 -5.56 4.45 14.55
N ILE A 244 -4.62 3.69 14.00
CA ILE A 244 -3.54 3.03 14.73
C ILE A 244 -2.21 3.39 14.07
N GLY A 245 -1.34 4.08 14.80
CA GLY A 245 -0.11 4.70 14.32
C GLY A 245 -0.26 6.21 14.17
N SER A 246 0.63 6.83 13.39
CA SER A 246 0.56 8.27 13.12
C SER A 246 0.89 8.57 11.66
N ARG A 247 0.37 9.69 11.15
CA ARG A 247 0.59 10.13 9.76
C ARG A 247 2.05 10.47 9.46
N GLU A 248 2.81 10.77 10.50
CA GLU A 248 4.24 11.05 10.47
C GLU A 248 5.08 9.78 10.32
N SER A 249 4.49 8.61 10.60
CA SER A 249 5.16 7.32 10.54
C SER A 249 5.14 6.72 9.13
N SER A 250 5.97 5.70 8.92
CA SER A 250 6.00 4.92 7.68
C SER A 250 4.81 3.94 7.54
N LYS A 251 4.03 3.75 8.61
CA LYS A 251 2.85 2.88 8.64
C LYS A 251 1.72 3.51 9.44
N LEU A 252 0.52 3.51 8.89
CA LEU A 252 -0.71 3.96 9.54
C LEU A 252 -1.86 3.03 9.18
N THR A 253 -2.60 2.56 10.16
CA THR A 253 -3.78 1.73 9.93
C THR A 253 -5.05 2.49 10.24
N ARG A 254 -6.07 2.25 9.42
CA ARG A 254 -7.41 2.80 9.55
C ARG A 254 -8.42 1.68 9.53
N VAL A 255 -9.29 1.66 10.53
CA VAL A 255 -10.47 0.80 10.56
C VAL A 255 -11.68 1.72 10.60
N TYR A 256 -12.50 1.71 9.56
CA TYR A 256 -13.58 2.69 9.44
C TYR A 256 -14.84 2.14 8.80
N GLU A 257 -15.98 2.68 9.20
CA GLU A 257 -17.30 2.33 8.66
C GLU A 257 -17.46 2.91 7.24
N LYS A 258 -17.05 2.13 6.25
CA LYS A 258 -17.02 2.50 4.83
C LYS A 258 -18.40 2.76 4.26
N GLY A 259 -19.40 1.95 4.62
CA GLY A 259 -20.77 2.15 4.16
C GLY A 259 -21.35 3.49 4.62
N LYS A 260 -21.12 3.85 5.89
CA LYS A 260 -21.49 5.17 6.44
C LYS A 260 -20.75 6.31 5.76
N GLN A 261 -19.46 6.13 5.44
CA GLN A 261 -18.70 7.10 4.65
C GLN A 261 -19.34 7.37 3.27
N LEU A 262 -19.95 6.35 2.67
CA LEU A 262 -20.65 6.44 1.38
C LEU A 262 -22.13 6.87 1.53
N GLY A 263 -22.56 7.19 2.75
CA GLY A 263 -23.88 7.76 3.06
C GLY A 263 -24.95 6.74 3.47
N ASP A 264 -24.60 5.46 3.61
CA ASP A 264 -25.50 4.45 4.17
C ASP A 264 -25.28 4.31 5.68
N LYS A 265 -26.15 4.97 6.45
CA LYS A 265 -26.06 5.06 7.92
C LYS A 265 -26.19 3.71 8.62
N GLU A 266 -26.91 2.77 8.02
CA GLU A 266 -27.20 1.45 8.61
C GLU A 266 -26.24 0.38 8.08
N SER A 267 -25.31 0.75 7.19
CA SER A 267 -24.42 -0.22 6.59
C SER A 267 -23.43 -0.79 7.61
N PRO A 268 -23.32 -2.13 7.72
CA PRO A 268 -22.31 -2.79 8.55
C PRO A 268 -20.93 -2.82 7.88
N TRP A 269 -20.78 -2.25 6.67
CA TRP A 269 -19.55 -2.33 5.91
C TRP A 269 -18.43 -1.52 6.56
N VAL A 270 -17.38 -2.23 6.99
CA VAL A 270 -16.14 -1.69 7.54
C VAL A 270 -14.97 -1.99 6.59
N ARG A 271 -14.07 -1.02 6.42
CA ARG A 271 -12.79 -1.21 5.72
C ARG A 271 -11.65 -1.19 6.72
N PHE A 272 -10.78 -2.19 6.63
CA PHE A 272 -9.49 -2.23 7.28
C PHE A 272 -8.40 -1.91 6.26
N GLU A 273 -7.62 -0.86 6.49
CA GLU A 273 -6.66 -0.32 5.55
C GLU A 273 -5.32 -0.07 6.24
N VAL A 274 -4.22 -0.50 5.62
CA VAL A 274 -2.85 -0.23 6.07
C VAL A 274 -2.17 0.62 5.02
N GLU A 275 -1.89 1.86 5.39
CA GLU A 275 -1.07 2.80 4.62
C GLU A 275 0.41 2.59 4.94
N PHE A 276 1.19 2.37 3.89
CA PHE A 276 2.65 2.39 3.93
C PHE A 276 3.17 3.61 3.20
N ARG A 277 4.10 4.34 3.83
CA ARG A 277 4.81 5.48 3.22
C ARG A 277 6.30 5.21 3.20
N ALA A 278 6.94 5.50 2.08
CA ALA A 278 8.38 5.35 1.93
C ALA A 278 9.15 6.53 2.54
N ARG A 279 8.97 6.72 3.86
CA ARG A 279 9.72 7.65 4.71
C ARG A 279 11.00 6.98 5.21
N ASP A 280 10.85 6.07 6.17
CA ASP A 280 11.96 5.37 6.84
C ASP A 280 12.10 3.92 6.34
N ILE A 281 11.20 3.49 5.47
CA ILE A 281 11.18 2.15 4.88
C ILE A 281 11.22 2.23 3.35
N VAL A 282 11.70 1.15 2.74
CA VAL A 282 11.47 0.87 1.31
C VAL A 282 10.20 0.04 1.21
N ILE A 283 9.28 0.47 0.34
CA ILE A 283 8.09 -0.31 -0.01
C ILE A 283 8.47 -1.22 -1.17
N PRO A 284 8.49 -2.55 -1.01
CA PRO A 284 8.88 -3.45 -2.09
C PRO A 284 7.83 -3.46 -3.20
N LEU A 285 8.26 -3.63 -4.45
CA LEU A 285 7.37 -3.59 -5.61
C LEU A 285 6.36 -4.74 -5.63
N ASP A 286 6.70 -5.89 -5.05
CA ASP A 286 5.83 -7.07 -5.01
C ASP A 286 4.57 -6.88 -4.15
N VAL A 287 4.44 -5.76 -3.41
CA VAL A 287 3.17 -5.32 -2.81
C VAL A 287 2.06 -5.18 -3.85
N LEU A 288 2.42 -4.86 -5.11
CA LEU A 288 1.48 -4.81 -6.22
C LEU A 288 0.88 -6.18 -6.53
N LEU A 289 1.64 -7.24 -6.30
CA LEU A 289 1.28 -8.62 -6.65
C LEU A 289 0.75 -9.43 -5.47
N LYS A 290 1.07 -9.01 -4.24
CA LYS A 290 0.81 -9.77 -3.01
C LYS A 290 0.25 -8.88 -1.88
N PRO A 291 -0.77 -8.02 -2.12
CA PRO A 291 -1.23 -7.06 -1.12
C PRO A 291 -1.70 -7.71 0.18
N GLY A 292 -2.30 -8.91 0.16
CA GLY A 292 -2.74 -9.57 1.39
C GLY A 292 -1.59 -10.06 2.28
N LYS A 293 -0.40 -10.37 1.72
CA LYS A 293 0.80 -10.65 2.53
C LYS A 293 1.23 -9.41 3.32
N TYR A 294 1.12 -8.23 2.71
CA TYR A 294 1.43 -6.95 3.37
C TYR A 294 0.36 -6.54 4.37
N LEU A 295 -0.91 -6.82 4.09
CA LEU A 295 -2.02 -6.55 4.99
C LEU A 295 -1.95 -7.44 6.25
N SER A 296 -1.86 -8.75 6.07
CA SER A 296 -1.78 -9.73 7.17
C SER A 296 -0.46 -9.66 7.94
N GLY A 297 0.64 -9.37 7.22
CA GLY A 297 1.96 -9.17 7.82
C GLY A 297 2.16 -7.78 8.44
N ALA A 298 1.17 -6.87 8.35
CA ALA A 298 1.29 -5.51 8.89
C ALA A 298 1.39 -5.48 10.42
N TYR A 299 0.89 -6.51 11.10
CA TYR A 299 0.91 -6.65 12.55
C TYR A 299 1.17 -8.10 12.96
N PRO A 300 1.87 -8.34 14.08
CA PRO A 300 2.01 -9.69 14.59
C PRO A 300 0.63 -10.20 15.03
N ILE A 301 0.33 -11.45 14.69
CA ILE A 301 -0.81 -12.16 15.24
C ILE A 301 -0.45 -12.48 16.70
N PRO A 302 -1.19 -11.99 17.72
CA PRO A 302 -0.94 -12.40 19.08
C PRO A 302 -1.09 -13.92 19.17
N PRO A 303 -0.16 -14.64 19.84
CA PRO A 303 -0.31 -16.08 20.03
C PRO A 303 -1.65 -16.33 20.71
N LYS A 304 -2.51 -17.14 20.10
CA LYS A 304 -3.79 -17.54 20.70
C LYS A 304 -3.48 -18.08 22.09
N ALA A 305 -4.06 -17.46 23.13
CA ALA A 305 -4.03 -18.04 24.46
C ALA A 305 -4.63 -19.45 24.35
N LYS A 306 -3.83 -20.45 24.73
CA LYS A 306 -4.29 -21.84 24.85
C LYS A 306 -5.28 -21.96 25.99
#